data_AF-A0A436CC21-F1
#
_entry.id   AF-A0A436CC21-F1
#
_cell.length_a   1.000
_cell.length_b   1.000
_cell.length_c   1.000
_cell.angle_alpha   90.00
_cell.angle_beta   90.00
_cell.angle_gamma   90.00
#
_symmetry.space_group_name_H-M   'P 1'
#
loop_
_entity.id
_entity.type
_entity.pdbx_description
1 polymer ?
#
loop_
_entity_poly.entity_id
_entity_poly.type
_entity_poly.pdbx_seq_one_letter_code
_entity_poly.pdbx_strand_id
1 'polypeptide(L)' 'AYFMKEPDEAIRRSHAAMQCASLLREAMWSMVSELYLDAPGIDYVAYTEENLARLDTALENYRTKYGMQKS' A
#
# COMPACT_ATOMS: atom_id res chain seq x y z
N ALA A 1 -2.32 -23.35 -0.75
CA ALA A 1 -2.09 -22.03 -1.37
C ALA A 1 -3.43 -21.50 -1.90
N TYR A 2 -3.71 -20.18 -1.81
CA TYR A 2 -5.03 -19.59 -2.12
C TYR A 2 -5.62 -20.01 -3.47
N PHE A 3 -4.82 -19.96 -4.54
CA PHE A 3 -5.28 -20.28 -5.90
C PHE A 3 -5.25 -21.78 -6.25
N MET A 4 -4.69 -22.64 -5.39
CA MET A 4 -4.43 -24.06 -5.68
C MET A 4 -3.65 -24.33 -6.99
N LYS A 5 -3.09 -23.29 -7.59
CA LYS A 5 -2.18 -23.27 -8.75
C LYS A 5 -1.26 -22.05 -8.65
N GLU A 6 -0.22 -21.99 -9.47
CA GLU A 6 0.55 -20.76 -9.58
C GLU A 6 -0.31 -19.63 -10.18
N PRO A 7 -0.35 -18.44 -9.56
CA PRO A 7 -1.00 -17.30 -10.16
C PRO A 7 -0.23 -16.84 -11.39
N ASP A 8 -0.96 -16.47 -12.43
CA ASP A 8 -0.39 -15.89 -13.64
C ASP A 8 0.17 -14.48 -13.39
N GLU A 9 0.87 -13.95 -14.39
CA GLU A 9 1.50 -12.63 -14.29
C GLU A 9 0.50 -11.49 -14.10
N ALA A 10 -0.71 -11.61 -14.66
CA ALA A 10 -1.75 -10.60 -14.53
C ALA A 10 -2.29 -10.51 -13.10
N ILE A 11 -2.49 -11.65 -12.44
CA ILE A 11 -2.86 -11.71 -11.02
C ILE A 11 -1.74 -11.15 -10.15
N ARG A 12 -0.48 -11.55 -10.41
CA ARG A 12 0.67 -11.05 -9.64
C ARG A 12 0.84 -9.54 -9.79
N ARG A 13 0.67 -9.00 -11.00
CA ARG A 13 0.72 -7.56 -11.26
C ARG A 13 -0.42 -6.83 -10.55
N SER A 14 -1.65 -7.32 -10.66
CA SER A 14 -2.82 -6.72 -10.00
C SER A 14 -2.66 -6.71 -8.49
N HIS A 15 -2.13 -7.80 -7.91
CA HIS A 15 -1.84 -7.89 -6.49
C HIS A 15 -0.80 -6.84 -6.05
N ALA A 16 0.31 -6.70 -6.78
CA ALA A 16 1.33 -5.71 -6.46
C ALA A 16 0.80 -4.26 -6.54
N ALA A 17 -0.07 -3.96 -7.51
CA ALA A 17 -0.76 -2.67 -7.58
C ALA A 17 -1.68 -2.44 -6.38
N MET A 18 -2.44 -3.48 -5.98
CA MET A 18 -3.33 -3.43 -4.83
C MET A 18 -2.59 -3.23 -3.50
N GLN A 19 -1.37 -3.74 -3.37
CA GLN A 19 -0.51 -3.47 -2.21
C GLN A 19 -0.18 -1.97 -2.11
N CYS A 20 0.19 -1.34 -3.22
CA CYS A 20 0.42 0.12 -3.25
C CYS A 20 -0.86 0.89 -2.88
N ALA A 21 -1.98 0.55 -3.52
CA ALA A 21 -3.27 1.21 -3.23
C ALA A 21 -3.71 1.05 -1.77
N SER A 22 -3.46 -0.12 -1.17
CA SER A 22 -3.78 -0.38 0.23
C SER A 22 -2.93 0.44 1.18
N LEU A 23 -1.62 0.51 0.96
CA LEU A 23 -0.72 1.32 1.80
C LEU A 23 -1.08 2.81 1.75
N LEU A 24 -1.39 3.33 0.55
CA LEU A 24 -1.86 4.70 0.40
C LEU A 24 -3.18 4.93 1.16
N ARG A 25 -4.14 4.00 1.04
CA ARG A 25 -5.41 4.09 1.76
C ARG A 25 -5.19 4.12 3.28
N GLU A 26 -4.31 3.27 3.81
CA GLU A 26 -4.00 3.24 5.24
C GLU A 26 -3.32 4.53 5.72
N ALA A 27 -2.37 5.07 4.96
CA ALA A 27 -1.76 6.36 5.27
C ALA A 27 -2.81 7.48 5.32
N MET A 28 -3.67 7.58 4.30
CA MET A 28 -4.74 8.57 4.25
C MET A 28 -5.77 8.39 5.39
N TRP A 29 -6.12 7.14 5.70
CA TRP A 29 -7.01 6.84 6.82
C TRP A 29 -6.39 7.31 8.15
N SER A 30 -5.09 7.12 8.35
CA SER A 30 -4.38 7.58 9.53
C SER A 30 -4.35 9.10 9.63
N MET A 31 -4.04 9.80 8.54
CA MET A 31 -4.06 11.27 8.49
C MET A 31 -5.42 11.85 8.84
N VAL A 32 -6.51 11.25 8.35
CA VAL A 32 -7.88 11.68 8.70
C VAL A 32 -8.19 11.32 10.15
N SER A 33 -7.75 10.14 10.61
CA SER A 33 -7.98 9.70 11.98
C SER A 33 -7.30 10.60 13.01
N GLU A 34 -6.09 11.09 12.71
CA GLU A 34 -5.37 12.08 13.54
C GLU A 34 -6.24 13.31 13.84
N LEU A 35 -7.04 13.76 12.88
CA LEU A 35 -7.88 14.95 13.00
C LEU A 35 -9.17 14.73 13.78
N TYR A 36 -9.70 13.50 13.79
CA TYR A 36 -11.09 13.23 14.18
C TYR A 36 -11.27 12.15 15.23
N LEU A 37 -10.29 11.28 15.45
CA LEU A 37 -10.38 10.20 16.43
C LEU A 37 -9.61 10.55 17.70
N ASP A 38 -10.32 10.52 18.84
CA ASP A 38 -9.70 10.54 20.15
C ASP A 38 -9.42 9.09 20.58
N ALA A 39 -8.19 8.65 20.34
CA ALA A 39 -7.71 7.31 20.66
C ALA A 39 -6.41 7.38 21.48
N PRO A 40 -6.50 7.49 22.81
CA PRO A 40 -5.33 7.61 23.67
C PRO A 40 -4.33 6.46 23.46
N GLY A 41 -3.06 6.82 23.25
CA GLY A 41 -1.97 5.87 23.06
C GLY A 41 -1.74 5.43 21.61
N ILE A 42 -2.53 5.91 20.65
CA ILE A 42 -2.28 5.70 19.22
C ILE A 42 -1.49 6.88 18.65
N ASP A 43 -0.40 6.58 17.96
CA ASP A 43 0.39 7.56 17.22
C ASP A 43 0.05 7.47 15.72
N TYR A 44 -0.95 8.25 15.30
CA TYR A 44 -1.39 8.30 13.91
C TYR A 44 -0.35 8.93 12.99
N VAL A 45 0.54 9.79 13.50
CA VAL A 45 1.60 10.41 12.69
C VAL A 45 2.65 9.35 12.36
N ALA A 46 3.15 8.62 13.37
CA ALA A 46 4.10 7.54 13.15
C ALA A 46 3.54 6.43 12.24
N TYR A 47 2.26 6.05 12.42
CA TYR A 47 1.60 5.08 11.54
C TYR A 47 1.48 5.57 10.10
N THR A 48 1.25 6.88 9.90
CA THR A 48 1.24 7.51 8.57
C THR A 48 2.62 7.41 7.91
N GLU A 49 3.67 7.81 8.62
CA GLU A 49 5.05 7.78 8.12
C GLU A 49 5.49 6.36 7.74
N GLU A 50 5.16 5.37 8.58
CA GLU A 50 5.46 3.96 8.28
C GLU A 50 4.76 3.49 6.99
N ASN A 51 3.47 3.79 6.84
CA ASN A 51 2.72 3.38 5.66
C ASN A 51 3.21 4.08 4.38
N LEU A 52 3.60 5.36 4.46
CA LEU A 52 4.20 6.08 3.33
C LEU A 52 5.57 5.51 2.94
N ALA A 53 6.45 5.21 3.90
CA ALA A 53 7.74 4.59 3.60
C ALA A 53 7.59 3.21 2.94
N ARG A 54 6.61 2.43 3.42
CA ARG A 54 6.26 1.13 2.81
C ARG A 54 5.64 1.31 1.43
N LEU A 55 4.83 2.34 1.22
CA LEU A 55 4.25 2.68 -0.08
C LEU A 55 5.35 3.01 -1.08
N ASP A 56 6.34 3.82 -0.71
CA ASP A 56 7.45 4.18 -1.58
C ASP A 56 8.21 2.94 -2.05
N THR A 57 8.53 2.04 -1.11
CA THR A 57 9.17 0.75 -1.40
C THR A 57 8.30 -0.11 -2.33
N ALA A 58 6.98 -0.17 -2.08
CA ALA A 58 6.06 -0.95 -2.91
C ALA A 58 5.93 -0.38 -4.32
N LEU A 59 5.89 0.93 -4.47
CA LEU A 59 5.84 1.63 -5.75
C LEU A 59 7.13 1.42 -6.55
N GLU A 60 8.29 1.51 -5.89
CA GLU A 60 9.57 1.21 -6.53
C GLU A 60 9.61 -0.24 -7.04
N ASN A 61 9.25 -1.20 -6.20
CA ASN A 61 9.17 -2.61 -6.59
C ASN A 61 8.20 -2.85 -7.76
N TYR A 62 7.03 -2.22 -7.72
CA TYR A 62 6.04 -2.31 -8.80
C TYR A 62 6.62 -1.76 -10.12
N ARG A 63 7.20 -0.56 -10.09
CA ARG A 63 7.76 0.11 -11.27
C ARG A 63 8.94 -0.65 -11.86
N THR A 64 9.84 -1.15 -11.01
CA THR A 64 10.98 -1.98 -11.43
C THR A 64 10.52 -3.26 -12.13
N LYS A 65 9.44 -3.88 -11.63
CA LYS A 65 8.97 -5.17 -12.15
C LYS A 65 8.02 -5.07 -13.36
N TYR A 66 7.17 -4.05 -13.40
CA TYR A 66 6.07 -3.95 -14.38
C TYR A 66 6.15 -2.71 -15.28
N GLY A 67 7.12 -1.83 -15.04
CA GLY A 67 7.25 -0.55 -15.73
C GLY A 67 6.19 0.47 -15.33
N MET A 68 6.32 1.69 -15.84
CA MET A 68 5.24 2.67 -15.85
C MET A 68 4.44 2.44 -17.14
N GLN A 69 3.12 2.29 -17.05
CA GLN A 69 2.29 2.33 -18.25
C GLN A 69 2.50 3.70 -18.91
N LYS A 70 3.04 3.71 -20.13
CA LYS A 70 2.97 4.89 -20.99
C LYS A 70 1.50 5.01 -21.41
N SER A 71 0.88 6.13 -21.03
CA SER A 71 -0.41 6.59 -21.57
C SER A 71 -0.33 6.84 -23.06
#